data_AF-A0A938UXU8-F1
#
_entry.id   AF-A0A938UXU8-F1
#
_cell.length_a   1.000
_cell.length_b   1.000
_cell.length_c   1.000
_cell.angle_alpha   90.00
_cell.angle_beta   90.00
_cell.angle_gamma   90.00
#
_symmetry.space_group_name_H-M   'P 1'
#
loop_
_entity.id
_entity.type
_entity.pdbx_description
1 polymer ?
#
loop_
_entity_poly.entity_id
_entity_poly.type
_entity_poly.pdbx_seq_one_letter_code
_entity_poly.pdbx_strand_id
1 'polypeptide(L)'
;MVKNKRNNGGNLGFEQKLWQAADKLRSNMDAAEYKHIVLGLIFLKYISDAFEEHRAMLEQETSDPKSEWYVREPQERYEVMEDQDEYRAQNVFWVPEKARWKYLEKNAKQPTIGKIVDDAMDAIEKHNPSLKGVLPKDYARPAL
;
A
#
# COMPACT_ATOMS: atom_id res chain seq x y z
N MET A 1 -13.21 -42.84 -19.82
CA MET A 1 -12.66 -41.50 -20.12
C MET A 1 -13.28 -40.49 -19.17
N VAL A 2 -12.55 -40.06 -18.14
CA VAL A 2 -13.04 -39.10 -17.13
C VAL A 2 -12.80 -37.68 -17.66
N LYS A 3 -13.88 -36.91 -17.87
CA LYS A 3 -13.78 -35.48 -18.22
C LYS A 3 -13.40 -34.70 -16.96
N ASN A 4 -12.16 -34.23 -16.90
CA ASN A 4 -11.68 -33.35 -15.83
C ASN A 4 -12.19 -31.92 -16.08
N LYS A 5 -13.17 -31.48 -15.30
CA LYS A 5 -13.72 -30.12 -15.37
C LYS A 5 -12.79 -29.20 -14.57
N ARG A 6 -11.98 -28.39 -15.26
CA ARG A 6 -11.19 -27.33 -14.60
C ARG A 6 -12.15 -26.30 -14.01
N ASN A 7 -12.31 -26.31 -12.69
CA ASN A 7 -12.89 -25.19 -11.96
C ASN A 7 -11.87 -24.06 -11.95
N ASN A 8 -11.96 -23.13 -12.92
CA ASN A 8 -11.38 -21.80 -12.75
C ASN A 8 -12.18 -21.12 -11.63
N GLY A 9 -11.51 -20.89 -10.50
CA GLY A 9 -12.07 -20.25 -9.31
C GLY A 9 -12.77 -18.93 -9.64
N GLY A 10 -13.91 -18.68 -8.99
CA GLY A 10 -14.86 -17.65 -9.37
C GLY A 10 -14.37 -16.22 -9.11
N ASN A 11 -14.29 -15.42 -10.18
CA ASN A 11 -13.91 -14.00 -10.11
C ASN A 11 -15.01 -13.03 -10.57
N LEU A 12 -16.22 -13.49 -10.91
CA LEU A 12 -17.19 -12.72 -11.72
C LEU A 12 -18.00 -11.61 -11.01
N GLY A 13 -17.68 -11.18 -9.78
CA GLY A 13 -18.51 -10.19 -9.06
C GLY A 13 -17.77 -8.98 -8.52
N PHE A 14 -16.53 -9.15 -8.04
CA PHE A 14 -15.76 -8.08 -7.43
C PHE A 14 -15.05 -7.21 -8.47
N GLU A 15 -14.46 -7.84 -9.50
CA GLU A 15 -13.86 -7.16 -10.65
C GLU A 15 -14.87 -6.22 -11.33
N GLN A 16 -16.13 -6.68 -11.48
CA GLN A 16 -17.19 -5.90 -12.11
C GLN A 16 -17.58 -4.67 -11.27
N LYS A 17 -17.60 -4.79 -9.93
CA LYS A 17 -17.85 -3.67 -9.03
C LYS A 17 -16.68 -2.67 -9.02
N LEU A 18 -15.44 -3.17 -8.99
CA LEU A 18 -14.25 -2.34 -9.13
C LEU A 18 -14.23 -1.61 -10.47
N TRP A 19 -14.57 -2.31 -11.55
CA TRP A 19 -14.65 -1.75 -12.89
C TRP A 19 -15.73 -0.67 -13.00
N GLN A 20 -16.92 -0.91 -12.43
CA GLN A 20 -17.99 0.09 -12.40
C GLN A 20 -17.66 1.31 -11.55
N ALA A 21 -16.99 1.13 -10.41
CA ALA A 21 -16.52 2.23 -9.58
C ALA A 21 -15.45 3.05 -10.31
N ALA A 22 -14.52 2.36 -10.97
CA ALA A 22 -13.49 2.95 -11.80
C ALA A 22 -14.06 3.75 -12.98
N ASP A 23 -15.03 3.18 -13.70
CA ASP A 23 -15.62 3.84 -14.88
C ASP A 23 -16.43 5.08 -14.50
N LYS A 24 -17.07 5.09 -13.31
CA LYS A 24 -17.70 6.30 -12.74
C LYS A 24 -16.70 7.41 -12.43
N LEU A 25 -15.51 7.06 -11.93
CA LEU A 25 -14.44 8.03 -11.62
C LEU A 25 -13.72 8.51 -12.89
N ARG A 26 -13.66 7.68 -13.93
CA ARG A 26 -13.01 7.99 -15.22
C ARG A 26 -13.73 9.08 -16.04
N SER A 27 -14.97 9.46 -15.70
CA SER A 27 -15.93 10.14 -16.60
C SER A 27 -15.39 11.28 -17.49
N ASN A 28 -14.34 12.01 -17.09
CA ASN A 28 -13.71 13.08 -17.89
C ASN A 28 -12.21 12.89 -18.19
N MET A 29 -11.59 11.76 -17.82
CA MET A 29 -10.14 11.53 -17.96
C MET A 29 -9.81 10.58 -19.11
N ASP A 30 -8.74 10.89 -19.85
CA ASP A 30 -8.23 9.98 -20.89
C ASP A 30 -7.73 8.67 -20.25
N ALA A 31 -7.97 7.55 -20.93
CA ALA A 31 -7.61 6.23 -20.42
C ALA A 31 -6.10 6.08 -20.19
N ALA A 32 -5.27 6.82 -20.96
CA ALA A 32 -3.83 6.83 -20.81
C ALA A 32 -3.38 7.52 -19.51
N GLU A 33 -4.11 8.51 -19.01
CA GLU A 33 -3.83 9.18 -17.74
C GLU A 33 -4.41 8.39 -16.57
N TYR A 34 -5.64 7.89 -16.72
CA TYR A 34 -6.35 7.12 -15.70
C TYR A 34 -5.59 5.86 -15.25
N LYS A 35 -4.93 5.15 -16.18
CA LYS A 35 -4.17 3.94 -15.84
C LYS A 35 -3.03 4.23 -14.84
N HIS A 36 -2.35 5.37 -14.95
CA HIS A 36 -1.21 5.69 -14.08
C HIS A 36 -1.69 6.00 -12.67
N ILE A 37 -2.81 6.70 -12.54
CA ILE A 37 -3.43 7.03 -11.25
C ILE A 37 -3.88 5.76 -10.53
N VAL A 38 -4.67 4.93 -11.22
CA VAL A 38 -5.23 3.71 -10.62
C VAL A 38 -4.14 2.69 -10.29
N LEU A 39 -3.21 2.43 -11.23
CA LEU A 39 -2.12 1.49 -10.97
C LEU A 39 -1.21 1.98 -9.84
N GLY A 40 -0.96 3.29 -9.75
CA GLY A 40 -0.22 3.88 -8.65
C GLY A 40 -0.92 3.70 -7.30
N LEU A 41 -2.25 3.90 -7.23
CA LEU A 41 -3.01 3.71 -5.99
C LEU A 41 -3.08 2.23 -5.57
N ILE A 42 -3.23 1.31 -6.54
CA ILE A 42 -3.17 -0.13 -6.27
C ILE A 42 -1.80 -0.52 -5.73
N PHE A 43 -0.73 -0.01 -6.36
CA PHE A 43 0.63 -0.24 -5.90
C PHE A 43 0.85 0.29 -4.47
N LEU A 44 0.41 1.52 -4.19
CA LEU A 44 0.48 2.12 -2.85
C LEU A 44 -0.26 1.30 -1.80
N LYS A 45 -1.47 0.83 -2.12
CA LYS A 45 -2.22 -0.08 -1.26
C LYS A 45 -1.44 -1.37 -1.01
N TYR A 46 -0.92 -1.99 -2.06
CA TYR A 46 -0.17 -3.24 -1.98
C TYR A 46 1.06 -3.13 -1.06
N ILE A 47 1.91 -2.12 -1.26
CA ILE A 47 3.11 -1.94 -0.42
C ILE A 47 2.74 -1.60 1.03
N SER A 48 1.65 -0.84 1.24
CA SER A 48 1.19 -0.53 2.59
C SER A 48 0.68 -1.78 3.31
N ASP A 49 0.02 -2.70 2.60
CA ASP A 49 -0.48 -3.93 3.18
C ASP A 49 0.66 -4.89 3.54
N ALA A 50 1.63 -5.04 2.64
CA ALA A 50 2.84 -5.83 2.91
C ALA A 50 3.63 -5.27 4.10
N PHE A 51 3.73 -3.94 4.19
CA PHE A 51 4.35 -3.26 5.33
C PHE A 51 3.59 -3.52 6.64
N GLU A 52 2.26 -3.39 6.63
CA GLU A 52 1.44 -3.62 7.83
C GLU A 52 1.47 -5.09 8.28
N GLU A 53 1.48 -6.04 7.35
CA GLU A 53 1.62 -7.47 7.63
C GLU A 53 2.95 -7.77 8.31
N HIS A 54 4.07 -7.28 7.76
CA HIS A 54 5.39 -7.47 8.37
C HIS A 54 5.50 -6.78 9.73
N ARG A 55 4.95 -5.57 9.86
CA ARG A 55 4.92 -4.86 11.15
C ARG A 55 4.13 -5.63 12.21
N ALA A 56 3.00 -6.23 11.86
CA ALA A 56 2.21 -7.05 12.77
C ALA A 56 2.97 -8.32 13.19
N MET A 57 3.73 -8.93 12.28
CA MET A 57 4.62 -10.04 12.61
C MET A 57 5.69 -9.61 13.62
N LEU A 58 6.38 -8.48 13.38
CA LEU A 58 7.37 -7.94 14.32
C LEU A 58 6.74 -7.62 15.68
N GLU A 59 5.54 -7.04 15.71
CA GLU A 59 4.81 -6.77 16.96
C GLU A 59 4.53 -8.06 17.74
N GLN A 60 4.11 -9.12 17.05
CA GLN A 60 3.84 -10.41 17.65
C GLN A 60 5.11 -11.05 18.21
N GLU A 61 6.16 -11.15 17.39
CA GLU A 61 7.42 -11.78 17.78
C GLU A 61 8.11 -11.02 18.92
N THR A 62 8.13 -9.69 18.87
CA THR A 62 8.77 -8.90 19.92
C THR A 62 7.97 -8.86 21.22
N SER A 63 6.66 -9.10 21.19
CA SER A 63 5.81 -9.09 22.39
C SER A 63 5.65 -10.45 23.07
N ASP A 64 5.91 -11.57 22.39
CA ASP A 64 5.81 -12.91 22.96
C ASP A 64 7.04 -13.25 23.81
N PRO A 65 6.91 -13.47 25.14
CA PRO A 65 8.03 -13.87 26.00
C PRO A 65 8.74 -15.17 25.63
N LYS A 66 8.16 -15.97 24.71
CA LYS A 66 8.72 -17.22 24.21
C LYS A 66 9.45 -17.08 22.88
N SER A 67 9.32 -15.94 22.19
CA SER A 67 10.02 -15.69 20.93
C SER A 67 11.50 -15.39 21.18
N GLU A 68 12.35 -15.75 20.23
CA GLU A 68 13.77 -15.35 20.21
C GLU A 68 13.94 -13.84 20.06
N TRP A 69 12.93 -13.15 19.53
CA TRP A 69 12.92 -11.71 19.31
C TRP A 69 12.25 -10.94 20.44
N TYR A 70 11.96 -11.59 21.57
CA TYR A 70 11.25 -10.97 22.69
C TYR A 70 11.97 -9.73 23.22
N VAL A 71 11.23 -8.62 23.28
CA VAL A 71 11.67 -7.36 23.87
C VAL A 71 10.70 -6.95 24.97
N ARG A 72 11.21 -6.82 26.19
CA ARG A 72 10.40 -6.54 27.38
C ARG A 72 9.79 -5.13 27.33
N GLU A 73 10.61 -4.15 26.99
CA GLU A 73 10.23 -2.74 27.04
C GLU A 73 9.39 -2.35 25.81
N PRO A 74 8.19 -1.75 26.00
CA PRO A 74 7.34 -1.35 24.88
C PRO A 74 7.99 -0.35 23.91
N GLN A 75 8.87 0.52 24.44
CA GLN A 75 9.58 1.52 23.64
C GLN A 75 10.59 0.86 22.69
N GLU A 76 11.37 -0.10 23.19
CA GLU A 76 12.32 -0.85 22.38
C GLU A 76 11.59 -1.71 21.32
N ARG A 77 10.43 -2.29 21.65
CA ARG A 77 9.57 -2.96 20.65
C ARG A 77 9.16 -2.02 19.52
N TYR A 78 8.79 -0.79 19.86
CA TYR A 78 8.43 0.21 18.88
C TYR A 78 9.61 0.60 17.99
N GLU A 79 10.81 0.70 18.55
CA GLU A 79 12.03 0.97 17.78
C GLU A 79 12.34 -0.15 16.78
N VAL A 80 12.17 -1.43 17.16
CA VAL A 80 12.28 -2.56 16.22
C VAL A 80 11.24 -2.47 15.10
N MET A 81 9.98 -2.17 15.44
CA MET A 81 8.91 -2.00 14.44
C MET A 81 9.10 -0.77 13.53
N GLU A 82 9.95 0.17 13.89
CA GLU A 82 10.23 1.35 13.07
C GLU A 82 11.67 1.36 12.51
N ASP A 83 12.38 0.23 12.63
CA ASP A 83 13.67 0.02 11.98
C ASP A 83 13.45 -0.35 10.51
N GLN A 84 14.05 0.41 9.59
CA GLN A 84 13.93 0.19 8.15
C GLN A 84 14.62 -1.09 7.69
N ASP A 85 15.68 -1.52 8.39
CA ASP A 85 16.49 -2.65 7.95
C ASP A 85 15.75 -3.98 8.12
N GLU A 86 14.85 -4.08 9.11
CA GLU A 86 13.95 -5.23 9.32
C GLU A 86 13.00 -5.47 8.14
N TYR A 87 12.58 -4.40 7.46
CA TYR A 87 11.72 -4.50 6.27
C TYR A 87 12.55 -4.84 5.03
N ARG A 88 13.72 -4.20 4.88
CA ARG A 88 14.63 -4.45 3.76
C ARG A 88 15.10 -5.90 3.71
N ALA A 89 15.38 -6.50 4.87
CA ALA A 89 15.80 -7.90 4.97
C ALA A 89 14.76 -8.87 4.39
N GLN A 90 13.47 -8.52 4.46
CA GLN A 90 12.35 -9.31 3.92
C GLN A 90 11.88 -8.85 2.54
N ASN A 91 12.62 -7.96 1.87
CA ASN A 91 12.21 -7.32 0.60
C ASN A 91 10.87 -6.57 0.70
N VAL A 92 10.53 -6.08 1.89
CA VAL A 92 9.37 -5.23 2.12
C VAL A 92 9.80 -3.77 2.02
N PHE A 93 9.06 -2.97 1.24
CA PHE A 93 9.33 -1.54 1.16
C PHE A 93 8.99 -0.85 2.48
N TRP A 94 9.84 0.09 2.89
CA TRP A 94 9.57 0.93 4.04
C TRP A 94 8.46 1.93 3.72
N VAL A 95 7.41 1.97 4.53
CA VAL A 95 6.27 2.89 4.34
C VAL A 95 6.15 3.83 5.56
N PRO A 96 6.53 5.10 5.41
CA PRO A 96 6.38 6.11 6.47
C PRO A 96 4.93 6.25 6.93
N GLU A 97 4.70 6.65 8.18
CA GLU A 97 3.36 6.73 8.77
C GLU A 97 2.33 7.50 7.91
N LYS A 98 2.74 8.66 7.36
CA LYS A 98 1.89 9.49 6.49
C LYS A 98 1.61 8.88 5.10
N ALA A 99 2.36 7.86 4.72
CA ALA A 99 2.20 7.14 3.46
C ALA A 99 1.46 5.80 3.62
N ARG A 100 1.18 5.37 4.87
CA ARG A 100 0.41 4.15 5.14
C ARG A 100 -1.04 4.34 4.70
N TRP A 101 -1.63 3.29 4.14
CA TRP A 101 -2.98 3.31 3.58
C TRP A 101 -4.04 3.79 4.59
N LYS A 102 -3.95 3.36 5.85
CA LYS A 102 -4.85 3.82 6.93
C LYS A 102 -4.82 5.34 7.11
N TYR A 103 -3.66 5.98 6.97
CA TYR A 103 -3.55 7.44 7.02
C TYR A 103 -4.26 8.07 5.82
N LEU A 104 -4.04 7.54 4.61
CA LEU A 104 -4.66 8.05 3.39
C LEU A 104 -6.19 7.89 3.41
N GLU A 105 -6.68 6.72 3.83
CA GLU A 105 -8.10 6.42 3.99
C GLU A 105 -8.78 7.38 4.97
N LYS A 106 -8.15 7.65 6.12
CA LYS A 106 -8.64 8.60 7.12
C LYS A 106 -8.75 10.02 6.56
N ASN A 107 -7.87 10.40 5.63
CA ASN A 107 -7.85 11.72 5.01
C ASN A 107 -8.56 11.77 3.64
N ALA A 108 -9.14 10.66 3.16
CA ALA A 108 -9.64 10.52 1.79
C ALA A 108 -10.73 11.52 1.38
N LYS A 109 -11.49 12.04 2.35
CA LYS A 109 -12.56 13.04 2.11
C LYS A 109 -12.06 14.49 2.09
N GLN A 110 -10.78 14.72 2.36
CA GLN A 110 -10.23 16.08 2.38
C GLN A 110 -10.04 16.59 0.96
N PRO A 111 -10.29 17.89 0.71
CA PRO A 111 -10.02 18.49 -0.60
C PRO A 111 -8.54 18.44 -0.97
N THR A 112 -7.65 18.25 0.01
CA THR A 112 -6.20 18.14 -0.14
C THR A 112 -5.70 16.70 -0.36
N ILE A 113 -6.59 15.71 -0.52
CA ILE A 113 -6.20 14.29 -0.65
C ILE A 113 -5.18 14.05 -1.77
N GLY A 114 -5.31 14.71 -2.92
CA GLY A 114 -4.36 14.58 -4.03
C GLY A 114 -2.93 14.92 -3.60
N LYS A 115 -2.76 16.05 -2.89
CA LYS A 115 -1.46 16.45 -2.34
C LYS A 115 -0.95 15.48 -1.28
N ILE A 116 -1.84 14.94 -0.44
CA ILE A 116 -1.48 13.97 0.59
C ILE A 116 -0.93 12.68 -0.06
N VAL A 117 -1.53 12.25 -1.18
CA VAL A 117 -1.03 11.09 -1.94
C VAL A 117 0.30 11.41 -2.62
N ASP A 118 0.47 12.59 -3.23
CA ASP A 118 1.74 13.02 -3.83
C ASP A 118 2.87 13.03 -2.77
N ASP A 119 2.62 13.65 -1.60
CA ASP A 119 3.55 13.70 -0.48
C ASP A 119 3.89 12.28 0.04
N ALA A 120 2.93 11.36 0.03
CA ALA A 120 3.13 9.96 0.40
C ALA A 120 4.04 9.22 -0.58
N MET A 121 3.79 9.35 -1.89
CA MET A 121 4.63 8.76 -2.93
C MET A 121 6.06 9.28 -2.86
N ASP A 122 6.23 10.60 -2.68
CA ASP A 122 7.54 11.21 -2.48
C ASP A 122 8.27 10.69 -1.24
N ALA A 123 7.55 10.51 -0.13
CA ALA A 123 8.13 9.95 1.09
C ALA A 123 8.59 8.50 0.88
N ILE A 124 7.80 7.68 0.20
CA ILE A 124 8.16 6.30 -0.12
C ILE A 124 9.41 6.26 -1.00
N GLU A 125 9.50 7.06 -2.06
CA GLU A 125 10.70 7.08 -2.92
C GLU A 125 11.97 7.49 -2.17
N LYS A 126 11.88 8.43 -1.22
CA LYS A 126 13.03 8.89 -0.43
C LYS A 126 13.63 7.78 0.43
N HIS A 127 12.80 6.89 0.96
CA HIS A 127 13.25 5.79 1.82
C HIS A 127 13.57 4.50 1.06
N ASN A 128 13.11 4.39 -0.19
CA ASN A 128 13.23 3.19 -1.03
C ASN A 128 13.90 3.55 -2.37
N PRO A 129 15.25 3.51 -2.46
CA PRO A 129 15.98 3.95 -3.66
C PRO A 129 15.57 3.25 -4.95
N SER A 130 15.10 1.99 -4.88
CA SER A 130 14.62 1.22 -6.04
C SER A 130 13.29 1.73 -6.63
N LEU A 131 12.55 2.57 -5.90
CA LEU A 131 11.30 3.18 -6.36
C LEU A 131 11.49 4.60 -6.93
N LYS A 132 12.71 5.13 -6.94
CA LYS A 132 12.98 6.51 -7.38
C LYS A 132 12.52 6.76 -8.82
N GLY A 133 11.58 7.68 -9.00
CA GLY A 133 11.02 8.04 -10.30
C GLY A 133 10.03 7.03 -10.89
N VAL A 134 9.61 6.03 -10.10
CA VAL A 134 8.64 5.02 -10.50
C VAL A 134 7.22 5.42 -10.13
N LEU A 135 7.05 6.13 -8.99
CA LEU A 135 5.73 6.44 -8.47
C LEU A 135 5.15 7.68 -9.14
N PRO A 136 3.88 7.65 -9.57
CA PRO A 136 3.20 8.84 -10.08
C PRO A 136 2.99 9.86 -8.96
N LYS A 137 3.07 11.15 -9.28
CA LYS A 137 3.01 12.27 -8.31
C LYS A 137 2.12 13.42 -8.80
N ASP A 138 1.08 13.03 -9.52
CA ASP A 138 0.21 13.94 -10.26
C ASP A 138 -1.23 13.91 -9.73
N TYR A 139 -1.42 13.50 -8.47
CA TYR A 139 -2.73 13.32 -7.86
C TYR A 139 -3.39 14.64 -7.44
N ALA A 140 -2.61 15.72 -7.22
CA ALA A 140 -3.15 17.04 -6.91
C ALA A 140 -3.55 17.89 -8.13
N ARG A 141 -3.50 17.35 -9.35
CA ARG A 141 -3.81 18.13 -10.56
C ARG A 141 -5.28 18.59 -10.58
N PRO A 142 -5.58 19.88 -10.88
CA PRO A 142 -6.95 20.40 -10.91
C PRO A 142 -7.91 19.76 -11.92
N ALA A 143 -7.38 18.95 -12.85
CA ALA A 143 -8.14 18.27 -13.89
C ALA A 143 -8.62 16.86 -13.47
N LEU A 144 -8.35 16.45 -12.22
CA LEU A 144 -8.78 15.19 -11.60
C LEU A 144 -10.13 15.28 -10.89
#